data_AF-A0A838D5C1-F1
#
_entry.id   AF-A0A838D5C1-F1
#
_cell.length_a   1.000
_cell.length_b   1.000
_cell.length_c   1.000
_cell.angle_alpha   90.00
_cell.angle_beta   90.00
_cell.angle_gamma   90.00
#
_symmetry.space_group_name_H-M   'P 1'
#
loop_
_entity.id
_entity.type
_entity.pdbx_description
1 polymer ?
#
loop_
_entity_poly.entity_id
_entity_poly.type
_entity_poly.pdbx_seq_one_letter_code
_entity_poly.pdbx_strand_id
1 'polypeptide(L)'
;MVRSSIFKSDSEKDDLNNTNCMSAANLPDRFTLIGFEFYNRIKLIPWWLQYHKGHTTESNLKNNIIDLGRSLGLEDKWVKNILRHTISEFSKKGLGNNYYGYHNIQHELESVYFTLLSISGINTVKDFEISQKETTYLFVAALFHDYDPLKEFDKPNEDSVEFFIRNDPKIREFITNANLDIDLVMILIHRTAYPFKGETEQYATSKINELFDEAGISQHDLETRERYRYLGWFLSVSERIAGYALENHEHARDIARRNAHALGWHPSVINKNSVKYFDYLMVEEKEMFDFIMLNVPSEFRKNFYDNVAYFKESWNKELGLKESKKGTKLIFVTEELDSKMNENTVNVLLDINSRVSTLMQQSEDYFRKTISDESSILITLRMNNSNGKIIGYAKGGPLENYELRPGTVDVNKGLINTAYLEGVSILEGYWGGTGGHYLRIKFLSEAIKNQYSYVTGYAHRDVIIQRKKKSEIIEIVQKYDPDKLDYYRIDLNNSIYQRIVTDAYDIIC
;
A
#
# COMPACT_ATOMS: atom_id res chain seq x y z
N MET A 1 11.28 17.87 49.01
CA MET A 1 10.53 19.14 48.90
C MET A 1 10.99 19.87 47.64
N VAL A 2 10.11 19.96 46.62
CA VAL A 2 9.81 21.14 45.75
C VAL A 2 11.01 21.83 45.06
N ARG A 3 11.22 21.95 43.73
CA ARG A 3 10.42 22.34 42.52
C ARG A 3 11.30 22.00 41.27
N SER A 4 10.88 21.30 40.21
CA SER A 4 9.98 21.61 39.07
C SER A 4 10.57 22.41 37.89
N SER A 5 10.20 21.97 36.68
CA SER A 5 10.15 22.68 35.37
C SER A 5 11.43 22.61 34.52
N ILE A 6 11.46 22.30 33.21
CA ILE A 6 10.45 22.31 32.13
C ILE A 6 10.83 21.20 31.12
N PHE A 7 10.02 20.15 30.97
CA PHE A 7 9.94 19.36 29.73
C PHE A 7 8.62 19.75 29.08
N LYS A 8 8.68 20.41 27.92
CA LYS A 8 7.50 20.63 27.08
C LYS A 8 7.23 19.33 26.31
N SER A 9 6.10 18.71 26.61
CA SER A 9 5.49 17.67 25.79
C SER A 9 4.90 18.33 24.54
N ASP A 10 5.42 17.98 23.36
CA ASP A 10 4.70 18.21 22.12
C ASP A 10 3.57 17.18 22.05
N SER A 11 2.38 17.60 22.46
CA SER A 11 1.14 16.88 22.21
C SER A 11 0.77 17.06 20.73
N GLU A 12 1.24 16.15 19.88
CA GLU A 12 0.52 15.86 18.63
C GLU A 12 -0.81 15.24 19.04
N LYS A 13 -1.90 16.00 18.87
CA LYS A 13 -3.25 15.46 18.96
C LYS A 13 -3.40 14.44 17.83
N ASP A 14 -3.63 13.20 18.22
CA ASP A 14 -4.14 12.14 17.36
C ASP A 14 -5.46 12.61 16.74
N ASP A 15 -5.43 12.93 15.44
CA ASP A 15 -6.63 13.08 14.60
C ASP A 15 -7.16 11.69 14.20
N LEU A 16 -7.51 10.88 15.20
CA LEU A 16 -8.12 9.54 15.03
C LEU A 16 -9.63 9.51 15.30
N ASN A 17 -10.29 10.67 15.44
CA ASN A 17 -11.74 10.76 15.59
C ASN A 17 -12.39 11.23 14.30
N ASN A 18 -12.66 10.29 13.40
CA ASN A 18 -13.62 10.49 12.32
C ASN A 18 -14.53 9.26 12.19
N THR A 19 -15.24 8.95 13.26
CA THR A 19 -16.42 8.07 13.26
C THR A 19 -17.58 8.81 12.58
N ASN A 20 -17.59 8.81 11.24
CA ASN A 20 -18.76 9.25 10.49
C ASN A 20 -19.73 8.08 10.28
N CYS A 21 -20.87 8.23 10.95
CA CYS A 21 -22.11 7.50 10.72
C CYS A 21 -22.43 7.42 9.21
N MET A 22 -22.75 6.20 8.74
CA MET A 22 -23.11 5.92 7.35
C MET A 22 -24.25 6.81 6.87
N SER A 23 -24.04 7.50 5.75
CA SER A 23 -25.13 8.03 4.91
C SER A 23 -25.05 7.35 3.55
N ALA A 24 -26.09 6.61 3.19
CA ALA A 24 -26.22 5.78 1.99
C ALA A 24 -26.35 6.58 0.67
N ALA A 25 -25.72 7.75 0.56
CA ALA A 25 -26.05 8.74 -0.45
C ALA A 25 -25.12 8.81 -1.67
N ASN A 26 -24.04 8.01 -1.77
CA ASN A 26 -23.08 8.10 -2.87
C ASN A 26 -22.67 6.73 -3.46
N LEU A 27 -23.64 5.87 -3.77
CA LEU A 27 -23.37 4.72 -4.64
C LEU A 27 -23.19 5.22 -6.09
N PRO A 28 -22.11 4.85 -6.80
CA PRO A 28 -21.97 5.19 -8.22
C PRO A 28 -23.13 4.59 -9.01
N ASP A 29 -23.61 5.32 -10.03
CA ASP A 29 -24.72 4.89 -10.88
C ASP A 29 -24.49 3.44 -11.37
N ARG A 30 -25.48 2.58 -11.18
CA ARG A 30 -25.41 1.14 -11.49
C ARG A 30 -24.94 0.86 -12.93
N PHE A 31 -25.20 1.78 -13.85
CA PHE A 31 -24.78 1.72 -15.26
C PHE A 31 -23.28 1.98 -15.47
N THR A 32 -22.63 2.81 -14.65
CA THR A 32 -21.18 3.04 -14.73
C THR A 32 -20.38 1.86 -14.18
N LEU A 33 -20.91 1.17 -13.16
CA LEU A 33 -20.26 0.01 -12.54
C LEU A 33 -20.20 -1.20 -13.48
N ILE A 34 -21.28 -1.50 -14.20
CA ILE A 34 -21.33 -2.62 -15.17
C ILE A 34 -20.37 -2.37 -16.34
N GLY A 35 -20.33 -1.14 -16.86
CA GLY A 35 -19.40 -0.75 -17.91
C GLY A 35 -17.94 -0.86 -17.47
N PHE A 36 -17.64 -0.47 -16.23
CA PHE A 36 -16.32 -0.58 -15.63
C PHE A 36 -15.87 -2.04 -15.44
N GLU A 37 -16.73 -2.90 -14.90
CA GLU A 37 -16.42 -4.33 -14.76
C GLU A 37 -16.19 -5.00 -16.12
N PHE A 38 -17.02 -4.69 -17.12
CA PHE A 38 -16.89 -5.23 -18.47
C PHE A 38 -15.58 -4.78 -19.12
N TYR A 39 -15.24 -3.49 -18.99
CA TYR A 39 -13.97 -2.94 -19.44
C TYR A 39 -12.78 -3.65 -18.78
N ASN A 40 -12.80 -3.82 -17.46
CA ASN A 40 -11.72 -4.50 -16.73
C ASN A 40 -11.57 -5.96 -17.18
N ARG A 41 -12.68 -6.67 -17.43
CA ARG A 41 -12.63 -8.05 -17.96
C ARG A 41 -11.92 -8.11 -19.31
N ILE A 42 -12.20 -7.18 -20.22
CA ILE A 42 -11.52 -7.11 -21.53
C ILE A 42 -10.06 -6.74 -21.37
N LYS A 43 -9.77 -5.68 -20.60
CA LYS A 43 -8.41 -5.19 -20.33
C LYS A 43 -7.51 -6.28 -19.75
N LEU A 44 -8.06 -7.14 -18.90
CA LEU A 44 -7.33 -8.20 -18.22
C LEU A 44 -7.19 -9.48 -19.05
N ILE A 45 -7.69 -9.55 -20.29
CA ILE A 45 -7.52 -10.75 -21.15
C ILE A 45 -6.05 -11.18 -21.26
N PRO A 46 -5.07 -10.29 -21.56
CA PRO A 46 -3.67 -10.69 -21.63
C PRO A 46 -3.15 -11.23 -20.30
N TRP A 47 -3.54 -10.62 -19.18
CA TRP A 47 -3.17 -11.07 -17.86
C TRP A 47 -3.78 -12.44 -17.53
N TRP A 48 -5.07 -12.66 -17.82
CA TRP A 48 -5.74 -13.95 -17.64
C TRP A 48 -5.07 -15.08 -18.44
N LEU A 49 -4.58 -14.78 -19.64
CA LEU A 49 -3.81 -15.75 -20.43
C LEU A 49 -2.49 -16.12 -19.74
N GLN A 50 -1.75 -15.15 -19.19
CA GLN A 50 -0.52 -15.42 -18.44
C GLN A 50 -0.82 -16.15 -17.12
N TYR A 51 -1.88 -15.76 -16.43
CA TYR A 51 -2.35 -16.39 -15.19
C TYR A 51 -2.69 -17.87 -15.43
N HIS A 52 -3.43 -18.19 -16.49
CA HIS A 52 -3.76 -19.57 -16.82
C HIS A 52 -2.56 -20.40 -17.30
N LYS A 53 -1.51 -19.76 -17.83
CA LYS A 53 -0.23 -20.41 -18.17
C LYS A 53 0.69 -20.62 -16.97
N GLY A 54 0.38 -20.05 -15.80
CA GLY A 54 1.24 -20.15 -14.62
C GLY A 54 2.39 -19.13 -14.60
N HIS A 55 2.29 -18.04 -15.36
CA HIS A 55 3.37 -17.05 -15.47
C HIS A 55 3.19 -15.83 -14.55
N THR A 56 2.21 -15.84 -13.65
CA THR A 56 1.97 -14.73 -12.71
C THR A 56 2.11 -15.19 -11.27
N THR A 57 2.46 -14.27 -10.37
CA THR A 57 2.59 -14.51 -8.92
C THR A 57 1.32 -15.11 -8.34
N GLU A 58 0.15 -14.60 -8.73
CA GLU A 58 -1.15 -15.09 -8.24
C GLU A 58 -1.44 -16.52 -8.71
N SER A 59 -0.95 -16.93 -9.88
CA SER A 59 -1.09 -18.32 -10.30
C SER A 59 -0.21 -19.25 -9.49
N ASN A 60 1.02 -18.82 -9.16
CA ASN A 60 1.93 -19.59 -8.32
C ASN A 60 1.38 -19.73 -6.90
N LEU A 61 0.93 -18.62 -6.29
CA LEU A 61 0.27 -18.63 -4.99
C LEU A 61 -0.98 -19.52 -5.00
N LYS A 62 -1.87 -19.38 -6.00
CA LYS A 62 -3.05 -20.26 -6.12
C LYS A 62 -2.67 -21.74 -6.15
N ASN A 63 -1.66 -22.12 -6.93
CA ASN A 63 -1.23 -23.52 -7.00
C ASN A 63 -0.67 -24.01 -5.66
N ASN A 64 0.18 -23.20 -5.01
CA ASN A 64 0.72 -23.53 -3.69
C ASN A 64 -0.37 -23.67 -2.62
N ILE A 65 -1.38 -22.80 -2.63
CA ILE A 65 -2.55 -22.87 -1.75
C ILE A 65 -3.34 -24.14 -2.00
N ILE A 66 -3.56 -24.52 -3.26
CA ILE A 66 -4.29 -25.76 -3.61
C ILE A 66 -3.53 -26.99 -3.10
N ASP A 67 -2.23 -27.05 -3.33
CA ASP A 67 -1.42 -28.21 -2.93
C ASP A 67 -1.30 -28.33 -1.41
N LEU A 68 -1.06 -27.21 -0.72
CA LEU A 68 -1.01 -27.17 0.74
C LEU A 68 -2.39 -27.43 1.37
N GLY A 69 -3.44 -26.81 0.84
CA GLY A 69 -4.82 -27.05 1.25
C GLY A 69 -5.20 -28.53 1.12
N ARG A 70 -4.80 -29.19 0.02
CA ARG A 70 -5.00 -30.64 -0.16
C ARG A 70 -4.29 -31.46 0.93
N SER A 71 -3.04 -31.11 1.28
CA SER A 71 -2.32 -31.81 2.35
C SER A 71 -2.94 -31.62 3.74
N LEU A 72 -3.67 -30.52 3.95
CA LEU A 72 -4.43 -30.22 5.16
C LEU A 72 -5.89 -30.74 5.11
N GLY A 73 -6.24 -31.50 4.08
CA GLY A 73 -7.54 -32.14 3.93
C GLY A 73 -8.63 -31.27 3.31
N LEU A 74 -8.33 -30.08 2.77
CA LEU A 74 -9.34 -29.27 2.08
C LEU A 74 -9.77 -29.93 0.76
N GLU A 75 -11.06 -29.83 0.42
CA GLU A 75 -11.60 -30.41 -0.81
C GLU A 75 -11.09 -29.64 -2.04
N ASP A 76 -10.31 -30.33 -2.89
CA ASP A 76 -9.61 -29.75 -4.04
C ASP A 76 -10.54 -28.99 -5.02
N LYS A 77 -11.73 -29.53 -5.31
CA LYS A 77 -12.69 -28.89 -6.23
C LYS A 77 -13.29 -27.62 -5.62
N TRP A 78 -13.63 -27.67 -4.33
CA TRP A 78 -14.15 -26.50 -3.60
C TRP A 78 -13.10 -25.39 -3.52
N VAL A 79 -11.86 -25.71 -3.11
CA VAL A 79 -10.74 -24.75 -3.03
C VAL A 79 -10.47 -24.09 -4.39
N LYS A 80 -10.45 -24.87 -5.48
CA LYS A 80 -10.27 -24.33 -6.83
C LYS A 80 -11.37 -23.35 -7.24
N ASN A 81 -12.62 -23.66 -6.89
CA ASN A 81 -13.76 -22.84 -7.27
C ASN A 81 -13.82 -21.53 -6.50
N ILE A 82 -13.58 -21.56 -5.18
CA ILE A 82 -13.60 -20.36 -4.34
C ILE A 82 -12.45 -19.43 -4.71
N LEU A 83 -11.21 -19.94 -4.88
CA LEU A 83 -10.07 -19.12 -5.33
C LEU A 83 -10.32 -18.50 -6.70
N ARG A 84 -10.86 -19.27 -7.66
CA ARG A 84 -11.18 -18.74 -8.99
C ARG A 84 -12.22 -17.61 -8.93
N HIS A 85 -13.22 -17.76 -8.06
CA HIS A 85 -14.22 -16.73 -7.86
C HIS A 85 -13.60 -15.48 -7.26
N THR A 86 -12.86 -15.59 -6.16
CA THR A 86 -12.22 -14.45 -5.48
C THR A 86 -11.30 -13.69 -6.43
N ILE A 87 -10.40 -14.39 -7.14
CA ILE A 87 -9.49 -13.77 -8.11
C ILE A 87 -10.26 -13.03 -9.21
N SER A 88 -11.37 -13.60 -9.70
CA SER A 88 -12.23 -12.95 -10.68
C SER A 88 -12.94 -11.70 -10.14
N GLU A 89 -13.43 -11.75 -8.90
CA GLU A 89 -14.15 -10.63 -8.28
C GLU A 89 -13.22 -9.45 -7.99
N PHE A 90 -12.05 -9.70 -7.39
CA PHE A 90 -11.05 -8.65 -7.20
C PHE A 90 -10.60 -8.05 -8.53
N SER A 91 -10.29 -8.90 -9.52
CA SER A 91 -9.81 -8.47 -10.82
C SER A 91 -10.81 -7.56 -11.56
N LYS A 92 -12.09 -7.97 -11.67
CA LYS A 92 -13.09 -7.19 -12.41
C LYS A 92 -13.43 -5.86 -11.72
N LYS A 93 -13.28 -5.80 -10.40
CA LYS A 93 -13.51 -4.59 -9.57
C LYS A 93 -12.28 -3.67 -9.50
N GLY A 94 -11.21 -4.01 -10.21
CA GLY A 94 -10.00 -3.17 -10.26
C GLY A 94 -9.05 -3.37 -9.08
N LEU A 95 -9.24 -4.42 -8.29
CA LEU A 95 -8.44 -4.81 -7.12
C LEU A 95 -7.48 -5.99 -7.42
N GLY A 96 -7.26 -6.26 -8.70
CA GLY A 96 -6.31 -7.27 -9.17
C GLY A 96 -4.86 -6.77 -9.16
N ASN A 97 -3.97 -7.44 -9.92
CA ASN A 97 -2.53 -7.12 -10.00
C ASN A 97 -2.19 -5.62 -10.29
N ASN A 98 -3.04 -4.94 -11.06
CA ASN A 98 -2.79 -3.55 -11.45
C ASN A 98 -3.25 -2.54 -10.38
N TYR A 99 -3.76 -2.99 -9.24
CA TYR A 99 -4.17 -2.14 -8.13
C TYR A 99 -2.95 -1.73 -7.30
N TYR A 100 -2.76 -0.43 -7.11
CA TYR A 100 -1.62 0.10 -6.36
C TYR A 100 -1.74 -0.13 -4.85
N GLY A 101 -2.96 -0.18 -4.31
CA GLY A 101 -3.18 -0.34 -2.88
C GLY A 101 -2.69 -1.68 -2.33
N TYR A 102 -2.47 -1.70 -1.02
CA TYR A 102 -1.96 -2.88 -0.32
C TYR A 102 -2.97 -4.04 -0.33
N HIS A 103 -4.24 -3.73 -0.06
CA HIS A 103 -5.32 -4.71 0.09
C HIS A 103 -5.87 -5.17 -1.27
N ASN A 104 -5.05 -5.95 -1.98
CA ASN A 104 -5.28 -6.47 -3.33
C ASN A 104 -5.29 -8.00 -3.35
N ILE A 105 -5.61 -8.60 -4.50
CA ILE A 105 -5.70 -10.08 -4.61
C ILE A 105 -4.41 -10.82 -4.27
N GLN A 106 -3.23 -10.23 -4.51
CA GLN A 106 -1.97 -10.88 -4.16
C GLN A 106 -1.85 -10.97 -2.63
N HIS A 107 -2.16 -9.89 -1.90
CA HIS A 107 -2.19 -9.88 -0.43
C HIS A 107 -3.15 -10.94 0.14
N GLU A 108 -4.36 -11.07 -0.40
CA GLU A 108 -5.29 -12.13 0.07
C GLU A 108 -4.70 -13.54 -0.10
N LEU A 109 -4.07 -13.80 -1.25
CA LEU A 109 -3.47 -15.09 -1.54
C LEU A 109 -2.23 -15.36 -0.68
N GLU A 110 -1.42 -14.34 -0.40
CA GLU A 110 -0.29 -14.42 0.53
C GLU A 110 -0.76 -14.71 1.95
N SER A 111 -1.81 -14.03 2.43
CA SER A 111 -2.43 -14.27 3.72
C SER A 111 -2.94 -15.71 3.85
N VAL A 112 -3.69 -16.20 2.87
CA VAL A 112 -4.16 -17.60 2.84
C VAL A 112 -3.00 -18.58 2.81
N TYR A 113 -2.02 -18.38 1.94
CA TYR A 113 -0.89 -19.29 1.79
C TYR A 113 -0.09 -19.40 3.09
N PHE A 114 0.23 -18.27 3.71
CA PHE A 114 1.00 -18.26 4.95
C PHE A 114 0.21 -18.79 6.16
N THR A 115 -1.11 -18.56 6.19
CA THR A 115 -2.01 -19.15 7.20
C THR A 115 -1.99 -20.68 7.10
N LEU A 116 -2.18 -21.25 5.91
CA LEU A 116 -2.10 -22.69 5.70
C LEU A 116 -0.70 -23.25 6.02
N LEU A 117 0.36 -22.49 5.70
CA LEU A 117 1.74 -22.87 6.01
C LEU A 117 1.97 -22.95 7.52
N SER A 118 1.44 -21.97 8.24
CA SER A 118 1.49 -21.91 9.69
C SER A 118 0.73 -23.08 10.32
N ILE A 119 -0.47 -23.40 9.81
CA ILE A 119 -1.26 -24.57 10.24
C ILE A 119 -0.47 -25.87 10.01
N SER A 120 0.11 -26.04 8.82
CA SER A 120 0.90 -27.24 8.48
C SER A 120 2.09 -27.43 9.40
N GLY A 121 2.75 -26.35 9.82
CA GLY A 121 3.84 -26.40 10.79
C GLY A 121 3.36 -26.76 12.19
N ILE A 122 2.32 -26.07 12.66
CA ILE A 122 1.76 -26.23 14.00
C ILE A 122 1.18 -27.63 14.22
N ASN A 123 0.52 -28.21 13.21
CA ASN A 123 -0.03 -29.57 13.30
C ASN A 123 1.04 -30.67 13.44
N THR A 124 2.34 -30.32 13.41
CA THR A 124 3.43 -31.24 13.78
C THR A 124 3.74 -31.24 15.28
N VAL A 125 3.23 -30.27 16.03
CA VAL A 125 3.41 -30.12 17.47
C VAL A 125 2.45 -31.05 18.21
N LYS A 126 2.96 -31.77 19.22
CA LYS A 126 2.12 -32.61 20.07
C LYS A 126 1.20 -31.74 20.94
N ASP A 127 -0.03 -32.19 21.12
CA ASP A 127 -1.04 -31.57 22.00
C ASP A 127 -1.64 -30.24 21.50
N PHE A 128 -1.29 -29.80 20.29
CA PHE A 128 -1.91 -28.65 19.65
C PHE A 128 -2.18 -28.93 18.17
N GLU A 129 -3.44 -29.19 17.83
CA GLU A 129 -3.85 -29.47 16.45
C GLU A 129 -4.96 -28.49 16.03
N ILE A 130 -4.81 -27.92 14.85
CA ILE A 130 -5.87 -27.21 14.14
C ILE A 130 -6.55 -28.25 13.25
N SER A 131 -7.80 -28.57 13.58
CA SER A 131 -8.58 -29.57 12.86
C SER A 131 -8.86 -29.15 11.41
N GLN A 132 -9.29 -30.11 10.59
CA GLN A 132 -9.71 -29.83 9.21
C GLN A 132 -10.87 -28.81 9.14
N LYS A 133 -11.82 -28.87 10.08
CA LYS A 133 -12.93 -27.91 10.14
C LYS A 133 -12.44 -26.50 10.45
N GLU A 134 -11.55 -26.36 11.43
CA GLU A 134 -10.95 -25.06 11.80
C GLU A 134 -10.04 -24.53 10.68
N THR A 135 -9.31 -25.41 10.00
CA THR A 135 -8.53 -25.06 8.80
C THR A 135 -9.43 -24.49 7.71
N THR A 136 -10.63 -25.06 7.53
CA THR A 136 -11.59 -24.56 6.54
C THR A 136 -12.13 -23.19 6.94
N TYR A 137 -12.40 -22.94 8.23
CA TYR A 137 -12.76 -21.60 8.73
C TYR A 137 -11.64 -20.58 8.50
N LEU A 138 -10.41 -20.91 8.90
CA LEU A 138 -9.24 -20.05 8.74
C LEU A 138 -8.95 -19.75 7.27
N PHE A 139 -9.11 -20.74 6.39
CA PHE A 139 -8.96 -20.55 4.94
C PHE A 139 -9.95 -19.52 4.39
N VAL A 140 -11.24 -19.63 4.75
CA VAL A 140 -12.26 -18.69 4.29
C VAL A 140 -12.04 -17.30 4.88
N ALA A 141 -11.76 -17.23 6.19
CA ALA A 141 -11.50 -15.97 6.86
C ALA A 141 -10.28 -15.25 6.28
N ALA A 142 -9.15 -15.95 6.10
CA ALA A 142 -7.95 -15.38 5.47
C ALA A 142 -8.20 -14.88 4.04
N LEU A 143 -9.00 -15.60 3.24
CA LEU A 143 -9.27 -15.25 1.84
C LEU A 143 -10.17 -14.01 1.69
N PHE A 144 -10.95 -13.69 2.72
CA PHE A 144 -11.96 -12.63 2.66
C PHE A 144 -11.84 -11.58 3.76
N HIS A 145 -10.81 -11.61 4.62
CA HIS A 145 -10.64 -10.66 5.74
C HIS A 145 -10.65 -9.19 5.27
N ASP A 146 -10.21 -8.95 4.04
CA ASP A 146 -10.13 -7.63 3.41
C ASP A 146 -11.07 -7.48 2.20
N TYR A 147 -12.09 -8.37 2.07
CA TYR A 147 -13.07 -8.36 0.97
C TYR A 147 -14.06 -7.19 1.09
N ASP A 148 -13.58 -6.01 0.72
CA ASP A 148 -14.38 -4.82 0.48
C ASP A 148 -14.31 -4.48 -1.02
N PRO A 149 -15.29 -4.92 -1.83
CA PRO A 149 -15.34 -4.63 -3.26
C PRO A 149 -15.64 -3.17 -3.63
N LEU A 150 -16.24 -2.38 -2.73
CA LEU A 150 -16.47 -0.95 -3.01
C LEU A 150 -15.24 -0.12 -2.70
N LYS A 151 -14.42 -0.58 -1.76
CA LYS A 151 -13.22 0.11 -1.26
C LYS A 151 -13.50 1.60 -1.11
N GLU A 152 -14.44 1.95 -0.25
CA GLU A 152 -14.63 3.37 0.12
C GLU A 152 -13.35 3.93 0.77
N PHE A 153 -12.57 3.05 1.39
CA PHE A 153 -11.26 3.30 1.97
C PHE A 153 -10.25 2.24 1.49
N ASP A 154 -8.96 2.60 1.41
CA ASP A 154 -7.90 1.65 1.00
C ASP A 154 -7.77 0.51 2.03
N LYS A 155 -7.71 0.88 3.33
CA LYS A 155 -7.87 -0.06 4.43
C LYS A 155 -9.36 -0.42 4.58
N PRO A 156 -9.75 -1.70 4.45
CA PRO A 156 -11.13 -2.11 4.66
C PRO A 156 -11.53 -1.97 6.13
N ASN A 157 -12.83 -1.79 6.34
CA ASN A 157 -13.46 -1.81 7.65
C ASN A 157 -14.16 -3.16 7.81
N GLU A 158 -14.00 -3.80 8.98
CA GLU A 158 -14.46 -5.16 9.25
C GLU A 158 -16.00 -5.29 9.13
N ASP A 159 -16.76 -4.23 9.46
CA ASP A 159 -18.22 -4.20 9.25
C ASP A 159 -18.60 -4.16 7.77
N SER A 160 -17.80 -3.44 6.97
CA SER A 160 -18.01 -3.39 5.51
C SER A 160 -17.72 -4.74 4.88
N VAL A 161 -16.62 -5.39 5.30
CA VAL A 161 -16.27 -6.76 4.89
C VAL A 161 -17.39 -7.74 5.27
N GLU A 162 -17.87 -7.69 6.52
CA GLU A 162 -18.99 -8.51 6.98
C GLU A 162 -20.23 -8.28 6.12
N PHE A 163 -20.59 -7.03 5.86
CA PHE A 163 -21.72 -6.69 5.00
C PHE A 163 -21.58 -7.33 3.61
N PHE A 164 -20.41 -7.25 2.96
CA PHE A 164 -20.24 -7.83 1.63
C PHE A 164 -20.25 -9.35 1.62
N ILE A 165 -19.61 -10.00 2.59
CA ILE A 165 -19.60 -11.46 2.69
C ILE A 165 -21.02 -11.99 2.91
N ARG A 166 -21.82 -11.32 3.75
CA ARG A 166 -23.22 -11.68 4.02
C ARG A 166 -24.17 -11.38 2.85
N ASN A 167 -23.78 -10.53 1.91
CA ASN A 167 -24.64 -10.13 0.79
C ASN A 167 -24.19 -10.67 -0.57
N ASP A 168 -23.00 -11.27 -0.68
CA ASP A 168 -22.53 -11.95 -1.88
C ASP A 168 -23.12 -13.38 -1.94
N PRO A 169 -24.03 -13.68 -2.89
CA PRO A 169 -24.70 -14.99 -2.94
C PRO A 169 -23.72 -16.15 -3.14
N LYS A 170 -22.61 -15.90 -3.84
CA LYS A 170 -21.68 -16.95 -4.23
C LYS A 170 -20.68 -17.24 -3.12
N ILE A 171 -20.24 -16.22 -2.38
CA ILE A 171 -19.45 -16.43 -1.15
C ILE A 171 -20.27 -17.20 -0.13
N ARG A 172 -21.55 -16.84 0.07
CA ARG A 172 -22.46 -17.59 0.95
C ARG A 172 -22.62 -19.04 0.53
N GLU A 173 -22.80 -19.29 -0.77
CA GLU A 173 -22.87 -20.64 -1.31
C GLU A 173 -21.60 -21.44 -0.97
N PHE A 174 -20.41 -20.85 -1.10
CA PHE A 174 -19.16 -21.52 -0.72
C PHE A 174 -19.09 -21.84 0.77
N ILE A 175 -19.49 -20.91 1.64
CA ILE A 175 -19.52 -21.09 3.10
C ILE A 175 -20.51 -22.21 3.48
N THR A 176 -21.73 -22.16 2.95
CA THR A 176 -22.76 -23.18 3.21
C THR A 176 -22.37 -24.56 2.68
N ASN A 177 -21.81 -24.65 1.47
CA ASN A 177 -21.37 -25.92 0.87
C ASN A 177 -20.23 -26.57 1.67
N ALA A 178 -19.41 -25.78 2.36
CA ALA A 178 -18.38 -26.26 3.28
C ALA A 178 -18.90 -26.55 4.70
N ASN A 179 -20.21 -26.44 4.93
CA ASN A 179 -20.85 -26.62 6.24
C ASN A 179 -20.23 -25.72 7.34
N LEU A 180 -19.93 -24.48 6.96
CA LEU A 180 -19.41 -23.45 7.87
C LEU A 180 -20.54 -22.55 8.35
N ASP A 181 -20.40 -22.09 9.59
CA ASP A 181 -21.20 -21.01 10.15
C ASP A 181 -20.58 -19.66 9.76
N ILE A 182 -21.35 -18.81 9.08
CA ILE A 182 -20.87 -17.50 8.63
C ILE A 182 -20.49 -16.59 9.80
N ASP A 183 -21.16 -16.72 10.94
CA ASP A 183 -20.91 -15.88 12.12
C ASP A 183 -19.56 -16.23 12.74
N LEU A 184 -19.19 -17.52 12.73
CA LEU A 184 -17.86 -17.97 13.14
C LEU A 184 -16.75 -17.51 12.17
N VAL A 185 -17.03 -17.43 10.86
CA VAL A 185 -16.10 -16.80 9.91
C VAL A 185 -15.92 -15.32 10.27
N MET A 186 -17.00 -14.60 10.59
CA MET A 186 -16.94 -13.17 10.94
C MET A 186 -16.19 -12.93 12.24
N ILE A 187 -16.28 -13.82 13.22
CA ILE A 187 -15.48 -13.74 14.47
C ILE A 187 -13.98 -13.73 14.16
N LEU A 188 -13.53 -14.59 13.24
CA LEU A 188 -12.13 -14.64 12.84
C LEU A 188 -11.70 -13.35 12.14
N ILE A 189 -12.55 -12.80 11.26
CA ILE A 189 -12.29 -11.55 10.53
C ILE A 189 -12.26 -10.35 11.47
N HIS A 190 -13.24 -10.19 12.37
CA HIS A 190 -13.24 -9.07 13.33
C HIS A 190 -12.01 -9.06 14.24
N ARG A 191 -11.37 -10.22 14.46
CA ARG A 191 -10.13 -10.30 15.24
C ARG A 191 -8.89 -9.83 14.46
N THR A 192 -8.94 -9.69 13.13
CA THR A 192 -7.82 -9.17 12.32
C THR A 192 -7.70 -7.64 12.38
N ALA A 193 -8.69 -6.95 12.97
CA ALA A 193 -8.67 -5.50 13.11
C ALA A 193 -7.35 -4.98 13.72
N TYR A 194 -6.65 -4.11 12.97
CA TYR A 194 -5.34 -3.58 13.37
C TYR A 194 -5.32 -2.05 13.52
N PRO A 195 -4.69 -1.51 14.59
CA PRO A 195 -4.13 -2.23 15.72
C PRO A 195 -5.24 -2.74 16.67
N PHE A 196 -5.13 -3.98 17.14
CA PHE A 196 -6.09 -4.58 18.07
C PHE A 196 -5.84 -4.07 19.49
N LYS A 197 -6.13 -2.79 19.75
CA LYS A 197 -5.95 -2.14 21.05
C LYS A 197 -6.92 -0.96 21.21
N GLY A 198 -7.21 -0.58 22.44
CA GLY A 198 -8.01 0.62 22.74
C GLY A 198 -9.43 0.52 22.20
N GLU A 199 -9.93 1.56 21.54
CA GLU A 199 -11.30 1.59 21.00
C GLU A 199 -11.54 0.50 19.95
N THR A 200 -10.55 0.19 19.12
CA THR A 200 -10.63 -0.87 18.10
C THR A 200 -10.84 -2.25 18.75
N GLU A 201 -10.07 -2.56 19.79
CA GLU A 201 -10.20 -3.83 20.53
C GLU A 201 -11.56 -3.91 21.25
N GLN A 202 -12.01 -2.82 21.87
CA GLN A 202 -13.30 -2.79 22.56
C GLN A 202 -14.45 -3.05 21.58
N TYR A 203 -14.43 -2.37 20.44
CA TYR A 203 -15.43 -2.54 19.39
C TYR A 203 -15.43 -3.97 18.83
N ALA A 204 -14.27 -4.45 18.37
CA ALA A 204 -14.14 -5.79 17.81
C ALA A 204 -14.52 -6.87 18.83
N THR A 205 -14.15 -6.71 20.11
CA THR A 205 -14.52 -7.65 21.17
C THR A 205 -16.03 -7.67 21.41
N SER A 206 -16.68 -6.50 21.42
CA SER A 206 -18.15 -6.41 21.51
C SER A 206 -18.80 -7.14 20.33
N LYS A 207 -18.33 -6.88 19.11
CA LYS A 207 -18.88 -7.49 17.91
C LYS A 207 -18.67 -9.01 17.87
N ILE A 208 -17.49 -9.48 18.27
CA ILE A 208 -17.21 -10.92 18.41
C ILE A 208 -18.15 -11.58 19.44
N ASN A 209 -18.47 -10.91 20.55
CA ASN A 209 -19.42 -11.44 21.53
C ASN A 209 -20.84 -11.59 20.96
N GLU A 210 -21.31 -10.58 20.23
CA GLU A 210 -22.60 -10.63 19.53
C GLU A 210 -22.63 -11.78 18.53
N LEU A 211 -21.59 -11.94 17.73
CA LEU A 211 -21.49 -13.01 16.74
C LEU A 211 -21.46 -14.41 17.36
N PHE A 212 -20.88 -14.58 18.56
CA PHE A 212 -21.00 -15.86 19.27
C PHE A 212 -22.45 -16.17 19.66
N ASP A 213 -23.21 -15.16 20.08
CA ASP A 213 -24.62 -15.33 20.42
C ASP A 213 -25.47 -15.63 19.16
N GLU A 214 -25.18 -14.96 18.03
CA GLU A 214 -25.82 -15.20 16.72
C GLU A 214 -25.54 -16.61 16.19
N ALA A 215 -24.29 -17.10 16.34
CA ALA A 215 -23.89 -18.48 16.05
C ALA A 215 -24.54 -19.53 16.99
N GLY A 216 -25.31 -19.10 17.99
CA GLY A 216 -25.95 -19.98 18.98
C GLY A 216 -24.99 -20.58 20.01
N ILE A 217 -23.79 -20.01 20.18
CA ILE A 217 -22.80 -20.47 21.15
C ILE A 217 -23.07 -19.82 22.50
N SER A 218 -23.47 -20.64 23.47
CA SER A 218 -23.79 -20.21 24.83
C SER A 218 -22.68 -19.38 25.46
N GLN A 219 -23.06 -18.35 26.24
CA GLN A 219 -22.15 -17.57 27.09
C GLN A 219 -21.39 -18.44 28.12
N HIS A 220 -21.89 -19.64 28.40
CA HIS A 220 -21.24 -20.60 29.29
C HIS A 220 -20.33 -21.61 28.57
N ASP A 221 -20.37 -21.68 27.23
CA ASP A 221 -19.44 -22.48 26.43
C ASP A 221 -18.12 -21.71 26.25
N LEU A 222 -17.37 -21.60 27.35
CA LEU A 222 -16.10 -20.89 27.37
C LEU A 222 -15.04 -21.56 26.50
N GLU A 223 -15.10 -22.89 26.36
CA GLU A 223 -14.13 -23.67 25.58
C GLU A 223 -14.21 -23.30 24.10
N THR A 224 -15.41 -23.37 23.50
CA THR A 224 -15.59 -23.01 22.08
C THR A 224 -15.27 -21.54 21.83
N ARG A 225 -15.69 -20.64 22.74
CA ARG A 225 -15.46 -19.20 22.60
C ARG A 225 -13.97 -18.86 22.62
N GLU A 226 -13.24 -19.35 23.61
CA GLU A 226 -11.79 -19.12 23.69
C GLU A 226 -11.05 -19.77 22.51
N ARG A 227 -11.51 -20.94 22.04
CA ARG A 227 -10.93 -21.58 20.86
C ARG A 227 -11.03 -20.70 19.62
N TYR A 228 -12.20 -20.13 19.31
CA TYR A 228 -12.35 -19.26 18.13
C TYR A 228 -11.66 -17.90 18.29
N ARG A 229 -11.59 -17.35 19.50
CA ARG A 229 -10.75 -16.16 19.76
C ARG A 229 -9.28 -16.45 19.49
N TYR A 230 -8.79 -17.61 19.93
CA TYR A 230 -7.44 -18.05 19.65
C TYR A 230 -7.20 -18.21 18.14
N LEU A 231 -8.12 -18.85 17.41
CA LEU A 231 -8.01 -19.00 15.95
C LEU A 231 -8.01 -17.64 15.24
N GLY A 232 -8.82 -16.67 15.69
CA GLY A 232 -8.81 -15.32 15.15
C GLY A 232 -7.49 -14.59 15.44
N TRP A 233 -6.93 -14.77 16.64
CA TRP A 233 -5.64 -14.21 16.99
C TRP A 233 -4.51 -14.82 16.14
N PHE A 234 -4.54 -16.14 15.96
CA PHE A 234 -3.66 -16.87 15.07
C PHE A 234 -3.71 -16.31 13.64
N LEU A 235 -4.91 -16.14 13.07
CA LEU A 235 -5.09 -15.55 11.74
C LEU A 235 -4.50 -14.14 11.66
N SER A 236 -4.85 -13.27 12.61
CA SER A 236 -4.37 -11.89 12.66
C SER A 236 -2.84 -11.79 12.71
N VAL A 237 -2.17 -12.70 13.40
CA VAL A 237 -0.70 -12.69 13.47
C VAL A 237 -0.09 -13.33 12.21
N SER A 238 -0.68 -14.42 11.70
CA SER A 238 -0.23 -15.08 10.47
C SER A 238 -0.26 -14.14 9.26
N GLU A 239 -1.35 -13.40 9.02
CA GLU A 239 -1.43 -12.47 7.89
C GLU A 239 -0.36 -11.37 7.97
N ARG A 240 -0.11 -10.87 9.20
CA ARG A 240 0.82 -9.77 9.47
C ARG A 240 2.27 -10.20 9.30
N ILE A 241 2.57 -11.48 9.52
CA ILE A 241 3.86 -12.10 9.21
C ILE A 241 3.99 -12.35 7.71
N ALA A 242 2.91 -12.79 7.04
CA ALA A 242 2.92 -13.20 5.62
C ALA A 242 3.57 -12.15 4.71
N GLY A 243 3.15 -10.88 4.82
CA GLY A 243 3.67 -9.78 4.01
C GLY A 243 5.16 -9.46 4.22
N TYR A 244 5.81 -10.06 5.21
CA TYR A 244 7.24 -9.85 5.48
C TYR A 244 8.05 -11.13 5.52
N ALA A 245 7.44 -12.31 5.37
CA ALA A 245 8.12 -13.61 5.44
C ALA A 245 8.23 -14.32 4.09
N LEU A 246 7.30 -14.05 3.16
CA LEU A 246 7.22 -14.79 1.89
C LEU A 246 8.32 -14.42 0.89
N GLU A 247 8.78 -13.17 0.89
CA GLU A 247 9.77 -12.66 -0.07
C GLU A 247 10.88 -11.82 0.60
N ASN A 248 11.78 -11.29 -0.22
CA ASN A 248 12.95 -10.53 0.22
C ASN A 248 12.62 -9.06 0.57
N HIS A 249 13.67 -8.29 0.87
CA HIS A 249 13.53 -6.90 1.32
C HIS A 249 12.98 -5.94 0.26
N GLU A 250 13.11 -6.25 -1.04
CA GLU A 250 12.52 -5.42 -2.10
C GLU A 250 10.99 -5.48 -2.05
N HIS A 251 10.46 -6.69 -1.91
CA HIS A 251 9.03 -6.94 -1.74
C HIS A 251 8.51 -6.35 -0.42
N ALA A 252 9.19 -6.62 0.70
CA ALA A 252 8.83 -6.08 2.01
C ALA A 252 8.77 -4.55 2.02
N ARG A 253 9.69 -3.89 1.30
CA ARG A 253 9.71 -2.44 1.13
C ARG A 253 8.53 -1.93 0.30
N ASP A 254 8.15 -2.65 -0.75
CA ASP A 254 6.96 -2.32 -1.55
C ASP A 254 5.68 -2.42 -0.70
N ILE A 255 5.52 -3.49 0.07
CA ILE A 255 4.41 -3.67 1.02
C ILE A 255 4.37 -2.54 2.05
N ALA A 256 5.50 -2.21 2.68
CA ALA A 256 5.55 -1.13 3.66
C ALA A 256 5.14 0.23 3.07
N ARG A 257 5.44 0.47 1.79
CA ARG A 257 5.05 1.70 1.07
C ARG A 257 3.57 1.73 0.74
N ARG A 258 3.00 0.61 0.26
CA ARG A 258 1.56 0.51 0.00
C ARG A 258 0.75 0.63 1.29
N ASN A 259 1.25 0.06 2.40
CA ASN A 259 0.66 0.25 3.73
C ASN A 259 0.78 1.68 4.23
N ALA A 260 1.96 2.28 4.12
CA ALA A 260 2.17 3.69 4.45
C ALA A 260 1.22 4.59 3.65
N HIS A 261 0.98 4.25 2.39
CA HIS A 261 0.00 4.92 1.55
C HIS A 261 -1.42 4.79 2.10
N ALA A 262 -1.90 3.57 2.36
CA ALA A 262 -3.24 3.33 2.91
C ALA A 262 -3.47 4.10 4.23
N LEU A 263 -2.41 4.26 5.03
CA LEU A 263 -2.41 4.96 6.32
C LEU A 263 -2.06 6.45 6.23
N GLY A 264 -1.84 7.01 5.04
CA GLY A 264 -1.51 8.42 4.84
C GLY A 264 -0.17 8.86 5.43
N TRP A 265 0.78 7.93 5.62
CA TRP A 265 2.09 8.23 6.17
C TRP A 265 2.96 8.98 5.18
N HIS A 266 3.70 9.98 5.69
CA HIS A 266 4.72 10.65 4.90
C HIS A 266 5.91 9.70 4.61
N PRO A 267 6.53 9.74 3.41
CA PRO A 267 7.66 8.85 3.07
C PRO A 267 8.81 8.85 4.09
N SER A 268 9.06 9.98 4.76
CA SER A 268 10.13 10.13 5.76
C SER A 268 9.92 9.37 7.07
N VAL A 269 8.74 8.76 7.28
CA VAL A 269 8.43 8.01 8.49
C VAL A 269 8.16 6.53 8.23
N ILE A 270 8.23 6.07 6.98
CA ILE A 270 7.96 4.67 6.62
C ILE A 270 8.88 3.74 7.40
N ASN A 271 10.20 3.92 7.30
CA ASN A 271 11.17 3.08 8.01
C ASN A 271 10.95 3.11 9.54
N LYS A 272 10.70 4.29 10.13
CA LYS A 272 10.38 4.44 11.56
C LYS A 272 9.17 3.60 11.96
N ASN A 273 8.10 3.75 11.21
CA ASN A 273 6.81 3.20 11.57
C ASN A 273 6.75 1.70 11.24
N SER A 274 7.47 1.23 10.21
CA SER A 274 7.72 -0.20 9.99
C SER A 274 8.46 -0.83 11.16
N VAL A 275 9.52 -0.19 11.69
CA VAL A 275 10.20 -0.68 12.91
C VAL A 275 9.24 -0.78 14.09
N LYS A 276 8.42 0.26 14.33
CA LYS A 276 7.38 0.22 15.37
C LYS A 276 6.35 -0.89 15.16
N TYR A 277 5.95 -1.13 13.91
CA TYR A 277 5.04 -2.20 13.53
C TYR A 277 5.63 -3.57 13.89
N PHE A 278 6.90 -3.81 13.55
CA PHE A 278 7.57 -5.06 13.92
C PHE A 278 7.74 -5.19 15.43
N ASP A 279 8.11 -4.12 16.12
CA ASP A 279 8.23 -4.15 17.58
C ASP A 279 6.88 -4.48 18.24
N TYR A 280 5.77 -3.92 17.74
CA TYR A 280 4.43 -4.31 18.20
C TYR A 280 4.15 -5.80 17.97
N LEU A 281 4.41 -6.30 16.76
CA LEU A 281 4.17 -7.71 16.40
C LEU A 281 5.04 -8.68 17.23
N MET A 282 6.29 -8.32 17.52
CA MET A 282 7.23 -9.17 18.25
C MET A 282 7.15 -9.04 19.78
N VAL A 283 6.56 -7.97 20.30
CA VAL A 283 6.50 -7.68 21.74
C VAL A 283 5.09 -7.79 22.29
N GLU A 284 4.12 -7.10 21.69
CA GLU A 284 2.73 -7.10 22.18
C GLU A 284 1.99 -8.38 21.78
N GLU A 285 2.30 -8.93 20.60
CA GLU A 285 1.70 -10.19 20.10
C GLU A 285 2.64 -11.39 20.28
N LYS A 286 3.62 -11.26 21.20
CA LYS A 286 4.79 -12.14 21.31
C LYS A 286 4.46 -13.62 21.40
N GLU A 287 3.46 -14.00 22.19
CA GLU A 287 3.13 -15.41 22.42
C GLU A 287 2.72 -16.10 21.11
N MET A 288 1.76 -15.52 20.38
CA MET A 288 1.32 -16.05 19.10
C MET A 288 2.39 -15.90 18.01
N PHE A 289 3.12 -14.78 17.99
CA PHE A 289 4.23 -14.55 17.07
C PHE A 289 5.30 -15.64 17.21
N ASP A 290 5.78 -15.88 18.44
CA ASP A 290 6.80 -16.90 18.69
C ASP A 290 6.26 -18.30 18.32
N PHE A 291 5.02 -18.59 18.65
CA PHE A 291 4.40 -19.88 18.33
C PHE A 291 4.36 -20.15 16.83
N ILE A 292 3.92 -19.17 16.02
CA ILE A 292 3.92 -19.29 14.56
C ILE A 292 5.34 -19.41 14.03
N MET A 293 6.24 -18.51 14.43
CA MET A 293 7.60 -18.44 13.91
C MET A 293 8.40 -19.71 14.21
N LEU A 294 8.23 -20.32 15.40
CA LEU A 294 8.89 -21.58 15.75
C LEU A 294 8.46 -22.76 14.87
N ASN A 295 7.27 -22.72 14.29
CA ASN A 295 6.67 -23.86 13.59
C ASN A 295 6.62 -23.70 12.06
N VAL A 296 6.81 -22.51 11.50
CA VAL A 296 6.96 -22.33 10.05
C VAL A 296 8.36 -22.77 9.56
N PRO A 297 8.53 -23.13 8.27
CA PRO A 297 9.84 -23.50 7.73
C PRO A 297 10.90 -22.41 7.93
N SER A 298 12.16 -22.84 8.08
CA SER A 298 13.27 -21.96 8.44
C SER A 298 13.56 -20.86 7.41
N GLU A 299 13.22 -21.08 6.14
CA GLU A 299 13.38 -20.07 5.08
C GLU A 299 12.51 -18.84 5.32
N PHE A 300 11.23 -19.03 5.67
CA PHE A 300 10.29 -17.92 5.93
C PHE A 300 10.65 -17.18 7.21
N ARG A 301 11.09 -17.91 8.24
CA ARG A 301 11.68 -17.29 9.44
C ARG A 301 12.84 -16.37 9.09
N LYS A 302 13.78 -16.89 8.29
CA LYS A 302 14.98 -16.15 7.90
C LYS A 302 14.60 -14.90 7.12
N ASN A 303 13.71 -15.02 6.13
CA ASN A 303 13.22 -13.88 5.34
C ASN A 303 12.61 -12.80 6.23
N PHE A 304 11.74 -13.17 7.17
CA PHE A 304 11.14 -12.22 8.11
C PHE A 304 12.20 -11.46 8.91
N TYR A 305 13.15 -12.16 9.55
CA TYR A 305 14.18 -11.50 10.35
C TYR A 305 15.15 -10.67 9.51
N ASP A 306 15.49 -11.11 8.30
CA ASP A 306 16.30 -10.34 7.35
C ASP A 306 15.58 -9.04 6.94
N ASN A 307 14.27 -9.10 6.70
CA ASN A 307 13.44 -7.94 6.40
C ASN A 307 13.34 -6.98 7.60
N VAL A 308 13.13 -7.49 8.82
CA VAL A 308 13.15 -6.68 10.04
C VAL A 308 14.51 -5.99 10.22
N ALA A 309 15.61 -6.72 10.03
CA ALA A 309 16.97 -6.18 10.11
C ALA A 309 17.17 -5.09 9.05
N TYR A 310 16.72 -5.30 7.82
CA TYR A 310 16.76 -4.31 6.75
C TYR A 310 16.07 -2.99 7.14
N PHE A 311 14.86 -3.04 7.70
CA PHE A 311 14.15 -1.82 8.14
C PHE A 311 14.85 -1.13 9.31
N LYS A 312 15.39 -1.89 10.27
CA LYS A 312 16.17 -1.34 11.39
C LYS A 312 17.45 -0.65 10.90
N GLU A 313 18.19 -1.29 10.00
CA GLU A 313 19.37 -0.71 9.37
C GLU A 313 19.04 0.54 8.56
N SER A 314 17.95 0.50 7.78
CA SER A 314 17.50 1.63 6.98
C SER A 314 17.12 2.81 7.88
N TRP A 315 16.34 2.58 8.94
CA TRP A 315 16.03 3.61 9.93
C TRP A 315 17.28 4.17 10.62
N ASN A 316 18.24 3.33 11.00
CA ASN A 316 19.50 3.78 11.60
C ASN A 316 20.34 4.62 10.61
N LYS A 317 20.38 4.24 9.34
CA LYS A 317 21.00 5.05 8.27
C LYS A 317 20.30 6.40 8.16
N GLU A 318 18.98 6.47 8.24
CA GLU A 318 18.26 7.75 8.24
C GLU A 318 18.59 8.63 9.44
N LEU A 319 18.72 8.05 10.63
CA LEU A 319 19.13 8.77 11.84
C LEU A 319 20.55 9.32 11.71
N GLY A 320 21.52 8.49 11.30
CA GLY A 320 22.90 8.93 11.07
C GLY A 320 23.00 9.99 9.96
N LEU A 321 22.17 9.89 8.92
CA LEU A 321 22.07 10.91 7.87
C LEU A 321 21.51 12.23 8.41
N LYS A 322 20.50 12.20 9.29
CA LYS A 322 19.99 13.44 9.94
C LYS A 322 21.05 14.12 10.79
N GLU A 323 21.89 13.34 11.48
CA GLU A 323 23.00 13.89 12.29
C GLU A 323 24.12 14.47 11.43
N SER A 324 24.55 13.75 10.38
CA SER A 324 25.61 14.18 9.46
C SER A 324 25.22 15.33 8.52
N LYS A 325 23.91 15.60 8.35
CA LYS A 325 23.41 16.72 7.53
C LYS A 325 23.55 18.09 8.17
N LYS A 326 23.90 18.18 9.45
CA LYS A 326 24.22 19.46 10.08
C LYS A 326 25.40 20.10 9.32
N GLY A 327 25.10 21.09 8.47
CA GLY A 327 26.07 21.81 7.63
C GLY A 327 26.22 21.33 6.18
N THR A 328 25.47 20.31 5.72
CA THR A 328 25.49 19.91 4.30
C THR A 328 24.65 20.88 3.46
N LYS A 329 25.24 21.48 2.42
CA LYS A 329 24.50 22.32 1.46
C LYS A 329 23.81 21.43 0.43
N LEU A 330 22.51 21.63 0.22
CA LEU A 330 21.76 20.98 -0.85
C LEU A 330 21.68 21.92 -2.05
N ILE A 331 22.00 21.43 -3.24
CA ILE A 331 21.99 22.22 -4.49
C ILE A 331 21.08 21.54 -5.51
N PHE A 332 20.26 22.35 -6.18
CA PHE A 332 19.40 21.91 -7.26
C PHE A 332 20.06 22.28 -8.59
N VAL A 333 20.16 21.32 -9.51
CA VAL A 333 20.78 21.51 -10.82
C VAL A 333 19.76 21.11 -11.89
N THR A 334 19.46 22.03 -12.81
CA THR A 334 18.77 21.71 -14.06
C THR A 334 19.78 21.03 -14.97
N GLU A 335 19.53 19.77 -15.34
CA GLU A 335 20.43 19.03 -16.24
C GLU A 335 20.13 19.43 -17.69
N GLU A 336 21.19 19.66 -18.47
CA GLU A 336 21.07 19.81 -19.91
C GLU A 336 20.94 18.42 -20.53
N LEU A 337 19.78 18.16 -21.15
CA LEU A 337 19.49 16.91 -21.83
C LEU A 337 19.92 17.05 -23.29
N ASP A 338 21.24 17.00 -23.53
CA ASP A 338 21.78 16.87 -24.88
C ASP A 338 21.79 15.41 -25.35
N SER A 339 22.12 15.19 -26.62
CA SER A 339 22.07 13.87 -27.27
C SER A 339 22.85 12.73 -26.58
N LYS A 340 23.67 12.98 -25.55
CA LYS A 340 24.29 11.95 -24.71
C LYS A 340 24.47 12.41 -23.25
N MET A 341 23.38 12.33 -22.49
CA MET A 341 23.46 12.39 -21.03
C MET A 341 24.53 11.41 -20.50
N ASN A 342 25.32 11.85 -19.53
CA ASN A 342 26.40 11.03 -18.97
C ASN A 342 25.85 9.72 -18.38
N GLU A 343 26.36 8.60 -18.85
CA GLU A 343 25.84 7.28 -18.47
C GLU A 343 26.02 6.96 -16.99
N ASN A 344 27.01 7.58 -16.32
CA ASN A 344 27.12 7.51 -14.86
C ASN A 344 25.94 8.22 -14.18
N THR A 345 25.50 9.37 -14.71
CA THR A 345 24.33 10.09 -14.20
C THR A 345 23.07 9.26 -14.40
N VAL A 346 22.88 8.69 -15.60
CA VAL A 346 21.75 7.81 -15.90
C VAL A 346 21.70 6.64 -14.92
N ASN A 347 22.82 5.96 -14.70
CA ASN A 347 22.89 4.82 -13.77
C ASN A 347 22.58 5.24 -12.32
N VAL A 348 23.01 6.42 -11.87
CA VAL A 348 22.66 6.94 -10.54
C VAL A 348 21.17 7.25 -10.44
N LEU A 349 20.56 7.83 -11.48
CA LEU A 349 19.12 8.12 -11.49
C LEU A 349 18.29 6.84 -11.52
N LEU A 350 18.72 5.82 -12.25
CA LEU A 350 18.10 4.49 -12.26
C LEU A 350 18.23 3.79 -10.90
N ASP A 351 19.39 3.92 -10.23
CA ASP A 351 19.57 3.41 -8.87
C ASP A 351 18.65 4.14 -7.86
N ILE A 352 18.46 5.45 -8.01
CA ILE A 352 17.48 6.18 -7.18
C ILE A 352 16.06 5.73 -7.54
N ASN A 353 15.73 5.55 -8.82
CA ASN A 353 14.41 5.13 -9.29
C ASN A 353 14.04 3.72 -8.83
N SER A 354 14.98 2.77 -8.85
CA SER A 354 14.76 1.40 -8.37
C SER A 354 14.62 1.35 -6.85
N ARG A 355 15.22 2.33 -6.14
CA ARG A 355 15.13 2.42 -4.69
C ARG A 355 13.90 3.16 -4.21
N VAL A 356 13.46 4.20 -4.89
CA VAL A 356 12.35 5.07 -4.48
C VAL A 356 11.14 4.77 -5.36
N SER A 357 10.05 4.26 -4.79
CA SER A 357 8.87 3.93 -5.59
C SER A 357 8.34 5.20 -6.26
N THR A 358 8.31 5.21 -7.58
CA THR A 358 7.47 6.13 -8.33
C THR A 358 6.01 5.74 -8.13
N LEU A 359 5.12 6.73 -8.08
CA LEU A 359 3.68 6.50 -7.91
C LEU A 359 3.08 5.63 -9.03
N MET A 360 3.77 5.58 -10.17
CA MET A 360 3.54 4.63 -11.24
C MET A 360 4.87 3.95 -11.57
N GLN A 361 4.94 2.63 -11.41
CA GLN A 361 6.12 1.86 -11.83
C GLN A 361 6.29 1.93 -13.34
N GLN A 362 7.53 2.07 -13.78
CA GLN A 362 7.90 2.14 -15.18
C GLN A 362 9.06 1.20 -15.45
N SER A 363 9.14 0.69 -16.68
CA SER A 363 10.30 -0.08 -17.10
C SER A 363 11.55 0.80 -17.15
N GLU A 364 12.72 0.20 -16.95
CA GLU A 364 14.00 0.88 -17.13
C GLU A 364 14.12 1.49 -18.54
N ASP A 365 13.67 0.77 -19.57
CA ASP A 365 13.68 1.27 -20.96
C ASP A 365 12.85 2.54 -21.12
N TYR A 366 11.68 2.60 -20.48
CA TYR A 366 10.83 3.78 -20.50
C TYR A 366 11.47 4.95 -19.74
N PHE A 367 12.10 4.66 -18.58
CA PHE A 367 12.83 5.66 -17.82
C PHE A 367 13.99 6.26 -18.64
N ARG A 368 14.79 5.40 -19.29
CA ARG A 368 15.89 5.81 -20.17
C ARG A 368 15.39 6.65 -21.34
N LYS A 369 14.31 6.22 -22.01
CA LYS A 369 13.70 6.96 -23.11
C LYS A 369 13.31 8.38 -22.70
N THR A 370 12.68 8.54 -21.55
CA THR A 370 12.14 9.83 -21.10
C THR A 370 13.23 10.79 -20.61
N ILE A 371 14.33 10.30 -20.01
CA ILE A 371 15.46 11.17 -19.65
C ILE A 371 16.35 11.54 -20.84
N SER A 372 16.30 10.78 -21.94
CA SER A 372 17.04 11.08 -23.18
C SER A 372 16.28 11.99 -24.14
N ASP A 373 15.05 12.37 -23.82
CA ASP A 373 14.25 13.30 -24.62
C ASP A 373 14.68 14.74 -24.34
N GLU A 374 15.11 15.46 -25.37
CA GLU A 374 15.57 16.86 -25.27
C GLU A 374 14.46 17.82 -24.79
N SER A 375 13.19 17.43 -24.93
CA SER A 375 12.04 18.19 -24.43
C SER A 375 11.72 17.95 -22.96
N SER A 376 12.39 16.99 -22.32
CA SER A 376 12.19 16.68 -20.91
C SER A 376 12.83 17.74 -20.00
N ILE A 377 12.26 17.86 -18.81
CA ILE A 377 12.79 18.66 -17.71
C ILE A 377 13.35 17.68 -16.68
N LEU A 378 14.63 17.82 -16.37
CA LEU A 378 15.29 17.05 -15.33
C LEU A 378 16.00 17.97 -14.34
N ILE A 379 15.59 17.90 -13.08
CA ILE A 379 16.24 18.60 -11.98
C ILE A 379 16.86 17.57 -11.05
N THR A 380 18.15 17.67 -10.75
CA THR A 380 18.82 16.84 -9.74
C THR A 380 19.03 17.60 -8.45
N LEU A 381 18.97 16.87 -7.33
CA LEU A 381 19.34 17.32 -6.00
C LEU A 381 20.71 16.74 -5.66
N ARG A 382 21.68 17.62 -5.42
CA ARG A 382 23.10 17.27 -5.20
C ARG A 382 23.62 17.79 -3.88
N MET A 383 24.62 17.10 -3.31
CA MET A 383 25.28 17.51 -2.08
C MET A 383 26.47 18.43 -2.32
N ASN A 384 26.58 19.49 -1.51
CA ASN A 384 27.68 20.45 -1.37
C ASN A 384 27.96 21.36 -2.57
N ASN A 385 27.98 20.83 -3.79
CA ASN A 385 28.24 21.59 -5.02
C ASN A 385 27.46 21.00 -6.22
N SER A 386 27.43 21.71 -7.35
CA SER A 386 26.71 21.32 -8.57
C SER A 386 27.25 20.04 -9.23
N ASN A 387 28.50 19.63 -8.94
CA ASN A 387 29.08 18.37 -9.39
C ASN A 387 29.07 17.29 -8.29
N GLY A 388 28.36 17.56 -7.20
CA GLY A 388 28.28 16.67 -6.05
C GLY A 388 27.42 15.44 -6.29
N LYS A 389 27.43 14.55 -5.31
CA LYS A 389 26.63 13.32 -5.34
C LYS A 389 25.14 13.63 -5.50
N ILE A 390 24.51 13.04 -6.51
CA ILE A 390 23.06 13.10 -6.71
C ILE A 390 22.38 12.23 -5.65
N ILE A 391 21.38 12.80 -5.00
CA ILE A 391 20.62 12.20 -3.89
C ILE A 391 19.11 12.27 -4.12
N GLY A 392 18.68 12.89 -5.22
CA GLY A 392 17.29 12.94 -5.64
C GLY A 392 17.13 13.64 -6.98
N TYR A 393 15.94 13.56 -7.55
CA TYR A 393 15.59 14.23 -8.80
C TYR A 393 14.09 14.52 -8.89
N ALA A 394 13.73 15.46 -9.76
CA ALA A 394 12.38 15.64 -10.29
C ALA A 394 12.46 15.58 -11.81
N LYS A 395 11.59 14.79 -12.44
CA LYS A 395 11.59 14.64 -13.89
C LYS A 395 10.20 14.65 -14.51
N GLY A 396 10.14 14.97 -15.79
CA GLY A 396 8.92 15.10 -16.55
C GLY A 396 9.19 15.70 -17.93
N GLY A 397 8.15 15.99 -18.67
CA GLY A 397 8.27 16.52 -20.04
C GLY A 397 6.90 16.88 -20.63
N PRO A 398 6.79 17.07 -21.95
CA PRO A 398 5.50 17.35 -22.60
C PRO A 398 4.48 16.25 -22.29
N LEU A 399 3.26 16.62 -21.89
CA LEU A 399 2.18 15.69 -21.57
C LEU A 399 1.87 14.70 -22.71
N GLU A 400 2.12 15.12 -23.94
CA GLU A 400 1.94 14.35 -25.17
C GLU A 400 2.77 13.06 -25.19
N ASN A 401 3.90 13.02 -24.48
CA ASN A 401 4.79 11.87 -24.43
C ASN A 401 4.35 10.79 -23.42
N TYR A 402 3.27 11.04 -22.67
CA TYR A 402 2.84 10.20 -21.56
C TYR A 402 1.48 9.55 -21.79
N GLU A 403 1.40 8.26 -21.50
CA GLU A 403 0.13 7.55 -21.37
C GLU A 403 -0.43 7.79 -19.97
N LEU A 404 -1.66 8.32 -19.92
CA LEU A 404 -2.35 8.56 -18.65
C LEU A 404 -3.06 7.29 -18.21
N ARG A 405 -3.23 7.14 -16.90
CA ARG A 405 -4.06 6.07 -16.32
C ARG A 405 -5.44 6.09 -17.00
N PRO A 406 -5.97 4.91 -17.39
CA PRO A 406 -7.30 4.84 -17.99
C PRO A 406 -8.36 5.54 -17.15
N GLY A 407 -9.27 6.26 -17.82
CA GLY A 407 -10.26 7.12 -17.16
C GLY A 407 -9.80 8.56 -16.97
N THR A 408 -8.50 8.85 -16.97
CA THR A 408 -8.00 10.23 -16.96
C THR A 408 -8.17 10.84 -18.35
N VAL A 409 -8.95 11.92 -18.42
CA VAL A 409 -9.06 12.76 -19.60
C VAL A 409 -8.57 14.16 -19.23
N ASP A 410 -7.40 14.54 -19.72
CA ASP A 410 -6.90 15.91 -19.61
C ASP A 410 -7.23 16.68 -20.89
N VAL A 411 -8.03 17.73 -20.75
CA VAL A 411 -8.45 18.61 -21.86
C VAL A 411 -7.27 19.34 -22.52
N ASN A 412 -6.12 19.43 -21.84
CA ASN A 412 -4.92 20.04 -22.39
C ASN A 412 -4.03 19.07 -23.19
N LYS A 413 -4.31 17.76 -23.15
CA LYS A 413 -3.50 16.78 -23.87
C LYS A 413 -3.62 17.01 -25.38
N GLY A 414 -2.50 17.22 -26.05
CA GLY A 414 -2.44 17.51 -27.49
C GLY A 414 -2.43 19.00 -27.83
N LEU A 415 -2.47 19.88 -26.81
CA LEU A 415 -2.33 21.32 -26.99
C LEU A 415 -0.88 21.81 -26.82
N ILE A 416 0.06 20.94 -26.42
CA ILE A 416 1.49 21.25 -26.28
C ILE A 416 1.70 22.44 -25.30
N ASN A 417 0.86 22.50 -24.27
CA ASN A 417 0.86 23.60 -23.30
C ASN A 417 1.02 23.10 -21.85
N THR A 418 1.20 21.78 -21.65
CA THR A 418 1.22 21.14 -20.34
C THR A 418 2.45 20.26 -20.18
N ALA A 419 3.18 20.46 -19.09
CA ALA A 419 4.25 19.56 -18.67
C ALA A 419 3.70 18.51 -17.69
N TYR A 420 4.02 17.25 -17.91
CA TYR A 420 3.71 16.15 -17.01
C TYR A 420 4.87 15.97 -16.02
N LEU A 421 4.62 16.20 -14.73
CA LEU A 421 5.54 15.86 -13.64
C LEU A 421 5.39 14.37 -13.34
N GLU A 422 6.37 13.62 -13.82
CA GLU A 422 6.36 12.17 -13.78
C GLU A 422 6.71 11.60 -12.40
N GLY A 423 7.65 12.25 -11.71
CA GLY A 423 8.05 11.80 -10.38
C GLY A 423 9.02 12.75 -9.69
N VAL A 424 8.97 12.73 -8.36
CA VAL A 424 9.97 13.35 -7.48
C VAL A 424 10.50 12.26 -6.56
N SER A 425 11.78 11.96 -6.69
CA SER A 425 12.43 10.86 -5.99
C SER A 425 13.61 11.38 -5.19
N ILE A 426 13.71 11.00 -3.93
CA ILE A 426 14.83 11.37 -3.04
C ILE A 426 15.26 10.13 -2.28
N LEU A 427 16.56 9.95 -2.11
CA LEU A 427 17.10 8.85 -1.32
C LEU A 427 16.60 8.92 0.14
N GLU A 428 16.36 7.75 0.72
CA GLU A 428 15.95 7.59 2.11
C GLU A 428 16.89 8.33 3.07
N GLY A 429 16.32 8.90 4.12
CA GLY A 429 17.02 9.78 5.05
C GLY A 429 17.26 11.21 4.57
N TYR A 430 17.21 11.52 3.25
CA TYR A 430 17.15 12.89 2.70
C TYR A 430 15.72 13.42 2.57
N TRP A 431 14.75 12.60 2.96
CA TRP A 431 13.38 13.01 3.21
C TRP A 431 13.23 13.73 4.54
N GLY A 432 12.75 14.97 4.49
CA GLY A 432 12.51 15.82 5.65
C GLY A 432 13.12 17.21 5.46
N GLY A 433 12.32 18.25 5.70
CA GLY A 433 12.81 19.62 5.81
C GLY A 433 12.81 20.49 4.55
N THR A 434 12.14 20.10 3.44
CA THR A 434 11.80 20.87 2.19
C THR A 434 12.34 20.30 0.85
N GLY A 435 13.24 19.30 0.85
CA GLY A 435 13.91 18.82 -0.39
C GLY A 435 12.97 18.44 -1.55
N GLY A 436 11.93 17.62 -1.28
CA GLY A 436 10.95 17.23 -2.31
C GLY A 436 10.05 18.38 -2.76
N HIS A 437 9.72 19.28 -1.84
CA HIS A 437 8.96 20.49 -2.15
C HIS A 437 9.76 21.41 -3.07
N TYR A 438 11.06 21.62 -2.79
CA TYR A 438 11.93 22.46 -3.61
C TYR A 438 12.32 21.84 -4.94
N LEU A 439 12.54 20.51 -5.00
CA LEU A 439 12.72 19.82 -6.29
C LEU A 439 11.52 20.08 -7.20
N ARG A 440 10.31 19.96 -6.66
CA ARG A 440 9.08 20.28 -7.39
C ARG A 440 9.00 21.77 -7.75
N ILE A 441 9.30 22.70 -6.85
CA ILE A 441 9.29 24.14 -7.17
C ILE A 441 10.27 24.45 -8.32
N LYS A 442 11.47 23.87 -8.30
CA LYS A 442 12.45 24.05 -9.39
C LYS A 442 11.93 23.46 -10.71
N PHE A 443 11.27 22.30 -10.66
CA PHE A 443 10.60 21.73 -11.84
C PHE A 443 9.53 22.68 -12.40
N LEU A 444 8.67 23.22 -11.53
CA LEU A 444 7.62 24.19 -11.92
C LEU A 444 8.23 25.46 -12.52
N SER A 445 9.33 25.97 -11.95
CA SER A 445 10.07 27.11 -12.49
C SER A 445 10.60 26.83 -13.90
N GLU A 446 11.17 25.66 -14.13
CA GLU A 446 11.68 25.28 -15.44
C GLU A 446 10.54 25.08 -16.45
N ALA A 447 9.40 24.54 -16.02
CA ALA A 447 8.21 24.46 -16.86
C ALA A 447 7.71 25.85 -17.30
N ILE A 448 7.75 26.85 -16.41
CA ILE A 448 7.42 28.25 -16.75
C ILE A 448 8.42 28.81 -17.78
N LYS A 449 9.72 28.58 -17.60
CA LYS A 449 10.74 29.03 -18.57
C LYS A 449 10.53 28.40 -19.96
N ASN A 450 10.11 27.14 -19.98
CA ASN A 450 9.75 26.40 -21.19
C ASN A 450 8.35 26.74 -21.71
N GLN A 451 7.72 27.82 -21.21
CA GLN A 451 6.45 28.38 -21.68
C GLN A 451 5.24 27.45 -21.54
N TYR A 452 5.32 26.45 -20.65
CA TYR A 452 4.15 25.65 -20.30
C TYR A 452 3.14 26.48 -19.51
N SER A 453 1.87 26.37 -19.86
CA SER A 453 0.75 26.98 -19.14
C SER A 453 0.32 26.16 -17.93
N TYR A 454 0.55 24.84 -17.96
CA TYR A 454 0.11 23.94 -16.89
C TYR A 454 1.20 22.93 -16.54
N VAL A 455 1.15 22.46 -15.30
CA VAL A 455 1.84 21.24 -14.88
C VAL A 455 0.83 20.26 -14.32
N THR A 456 0.92 19.00 -14.72
CA THR A 456 0.01 17.94 -14.31
C THR A 456 0.76 16.70 -13.85
N GLY A 457 0.13 15.81 -13.11
CA GLY A 457 0.77 14.60 -12.61
C GLY A 457 -0.12 13.81 -11.67
N TYR A 458 0.38 12.68 -11.17
CA TYR A 458 -0.29 11.91 -10.13
C TYR A 458 0.30 12.22 -8.76
N ALA A 459 -0.54 12.37 -7.75
CA ALA A 459 -0.13 12.49 -6.36
C ALA A 459 -1.25 11.99 -5.44
N HIS A 460 -0.89 11.55 -4.24
CA HIS A 460 -1.88 11.17 -3.25
C HIS A 460 -2.79 12.36 -2.89
N ARG A 461 -4.08 12.09 -2.73
CA ARG A 461 -5.12 13.09 -2.45
C ARG A 461 -4.77 13.94 -1.23
N ASP A 462 -4.27 13.33 -0.15
CA ASP A 462 -3.89 14.06 1.06
C ASP A 462 -2.71 15.02 0.82
N VAL A 463 -1.76 14.63 -0.03
CA VAL A 463 -0.67 15.51 -0.47
C VAL A 463 -1.23 16.70 -1.26
N ILE A 464 -2.17 16.46 -2.19
CA ILE A 464 -2.82 17.52 -2.96
C ILE A 464 -3.62 18.45 -2.04
N ILE A 465 -4.43 17.90 -1.13
CA ILE A 465 -5.23 18.67 -0.16
C ILE A 465 -4.31 19.50 0.74
N GLN A 466 -3.22 18.94 1.26
CA GLN A 466 -2.28 19.67 2.11
C GLN A 466 -1.61 20.82 1.34
N ARG A 467 -1.28 20.62 0.06
CA ARG A 467 -0.76 21.69 -0.81
C ARG A 467 -1.79 22.79 -1.06
N LYS A 468 -3.06 22.42 -1.30
CA LYS A 468 -4.16 23.39 -1.42
C LYS A 468 -4.36 24.20 -0.13
N LYS A 469 -4.27 23.56 1.04
CA LYS A 469 -4.28 24.25 2.35
C LYS A 469 -3.12 25.24 2.51
N LYS A 470 -1.98 24.99 1.85
CA LYS A 470 -0.83 25.90 1.77
C LYS A 470 -0.95 26.93 0.63
N SER A 471 -2.17 27.18 0.14
CA SER A 471 -2.50 28.16 -0.90
C SER A 471 -1.94 27.85 -2.29
N GLU A 472 -1.57 26.60 -2.56
CA GLU A 472 -1.28 26.20 -3.93
C GLU A 472 -2.56 26.03 -4.74
N ILE A 473 -2.58 26.58 -5.96
CA ILE A 473 -3.74 26.53 -6.85
C ILE A 473 -3.67 25.22 -7.62
N ILE A 474 -4.27 24.19 -7.03
CA ILE A 474 -4.30 22.83 -7.58
C ILE A 474 -5.74 22.40 -7.82
N GLU A 475 -6.01 21.97 -9.04
CA GLU A 475 -7.22 21.30 -9.45
C GLU A 475 -7.02 19.79 -9.39
N ILE A 476 -7.99 19.05 -8.85
CA ILE A 476 -8.05 17.59 -9.00
C ILE A 476 -8.87 17.35 -10.26
N VAL A 477 -8.21 16.88 -11.33
CA VAL A 477 -8.82 16.66 -12.65
C VAL A 477 -9.54 15.31 -12.67
N GLN A 478 -8.91 14.27 -12.11
CA GLN A 478 -9.51 12.94 -11.98
C GLN A 478 -9.23 12.36 -10.60
N LYS A 479 -10.29 11.96 -9.91
CA LYS A 479 -10.21 11.21 -8.66
C LYS A 479 -10.12 9.72 -8.93
N TYR A 480 -9.28 9.05 -8.16
CA TYR A 480 -9.21 7.60 -8.13
C TYR A 480 -9.46 7.14 -6.71
N ASP A 481 -10.52 6.36 -6.53
CA ASP A 481 -10.81 5.67 -5.28
C ASP A 481 -10.74 4.17 -5.55
N PRO A 482 -10.32 3.37 -4.56
CA PRO A 482 -9.81 3.74 -3.22
C PRO A 482 -8.41 4.33 -3.12
N ASP A 483 -7.57 4.14 -4.15
CA ASP A 483 -6.13 4.37 -4.01
C ASP A 483 -5.75 5.84 -3.82
N LYS A 484 -6.69 6.79 -3.93
CA LYS A 484 -6.48 8.23 -3.72
C LYS A 484 -5.29 8.77 -4.52
N LEU A 485 -4.86 8.08 -5.58
CA LEU A 485 -3.76 8.50 -6.44
C LEU A 485 -4.36 9.36 -7.54
N ASP A 486 -4.74 10.56 -7.15
CA ASP A 486 -5.49 11.48 -8.00
C ASP A 486 -4.59 12.12 -9.05
N TYR A 487 -5.17 12.36 -10.22
CA TYR A 487 -4.56 13.16 -11.26
C TYR A 487 -4.89 14.64 -11.02
N TYR A 488 -3.86 15.48 -10.92
CA TYR A 488 -4.00 16.89 -10.56
C TYR A 488 -3.33 17.80 -11.58
N ARG A 489 -3.82 19.04 -11.65
CA ARG A 489 -3.30 20.10 -12.52
C ARG A 489 -3.02 21.38 -11.73
N ILE A 490 -1.93 22.03 -12.08
CA ILE A 490 -1.48 23.32 -11.58
C ILE A 490 -1.49 24.31 -12.75
N ASP A 491 -2.09 25.48 -12.53
CA ASP A 491 -2.06 26.59 -13.48
C ASP A 491 -0.82 27.47 -13.22
N LEU A 492 0.09 27.50 -14.19
CA LEU A 492 1.33 28.26 -14.13
C LEU A 492 1.16 29.72 -14.56
N ASN A 493 0.03 30.08 -15.18
CA ASN A 493 -0.26 31.46 -15.59
C ASN A 493 -0.72 32.34 -14.42
N ASN A 494 -0.97 31.74 -13.26
CA ASN A 494 -1.40 32.47 -12.09
C ASN A 494 -0.25 33.33 -11.51
N SER A 495 -0.45 34.65 -11.48
CA SER A 495 0.56 35.63 -11.05
C SER A 495 1.03 35.45 -9.59
N ILE A 496 0.20 34.89 -8.71
CA ILE A 496 0.57 34.59 -7.32
C ILE A 496 1.50 33.38 -7.29
N TYR A 497 1.22 32.37 -8.12
CA TYR A 497 2.03 31.16 -8.21
C TYR A 497 3.39 31.45 -8.85
N GLN A 498 3.44 32.30 -9.89
CA GLN A 498 4.69 32.78 -10.48
C GLN A 498 5.54 33.51 -9.43
N ARG A 499 4.96 34.41 -8.62
CA ARG A 499 5.66 35.04 -7.50
C ARG A 499 6.16 34.04 -6.46
N ILE A 500 5.36 33.07 -6.04
CA ILE A 500 5.80 32.07 -5.06
C ILE A 500 6.97 31.23 -5.59
N VAL A 501 6.93 30.83 -6.86
CA VAL A 501 8.01 30.04 -7.48
C VAL A 501 9.28 30.89 -7.66
N THR A 502 9.16 32.17 -8.02
CA THR A 502 10.29 33.10 -8.15
C THR A 502 10.86 33.53 -6.79
N ASP A 503 10.02 33.88 -5.81
CA ASP A 503 10.45 34.34 -4.48
C ASP A 503 11.01 33.19 -3.63
N ALA A 504 10.46 31.97 -3.76
CA ALA A 504 11.05 30.79 -3.12
C ALA A 504 12.43 30.45 -3.71
N TYR A 505 12.69 30.81 -4.98
CA TYR A 505 13.99 30.64 -5.61
C TYR A 505 15.06 31.51 -4.93
N ASP A 506 14.72 32.75 -4.59
CA ASP A 506 15.63 33.72 -3.95
C ASP A 506 15.98 33.40 -2.49
N ILE A 507 15.20 32.53 -1.83
CA ILE A 507 15.47 32.08 -0.46
C ILE A 507 16.39 30.84 -0.43
N ILE A 508 16.45 30.08 -1.53
CA ILE A 508 17.20 28.80 -1.63
C ILE A 508 18.59 28.99 -2.25
N CYS A 509 18.74 29.97 -3.15
CA CYS A 509 19.99 30.33 -3.79
C CYS A 509 20.76 31.36 -2.95
#